data_AF-A0A7Y3SS92-F1
#
_entry.id   AF-A0A7Y3SS92-F1
#
_cell.length_a   1.000
_cell.length_b   1.000
_cell.length_c   1.000
_cell.angle_alpha   90.00
_cell.angle_beta   90.00
_cell.angle_gamma   90.00
#
_symmetry.space_group_name_H-M   'P 1'
#
loop_
_entity.id
_entity.type
_entity.pdbx_description
1 polymer ?
#
loop_
_entity_poly.entity_id
_entity_poly.type
_entity_poly.pdbx_seq_one_letter_code
_entity_poly.pdbx_strand_id
1 'polypeptide(L)'
;MLVLLTGCGSQETTKKPVIYLYPKSQQTVSVKLAYRGKLTCTYPEYNDGWKVKAQPDGTLTNISDNREYSYLYWEGVSNNKWDMSKGFVIKGNETEKFLQEELKYLGLTPKEYNEFIVYWLPLMKDNNYNLITFAGKEYEDLAKLNISPKPDSMLRIMMVFKPLDKSIDVKKQELRPFIRKGFTVVEWGGTEIK
;
A
#
# COMPACT_ATOMS: atom_id res chain seq x y z
N MET A 1 39.52 -22.43 -10.50
CA MET A 1 38.91 -21.50 -9.52
C MET A 1 37.59 -21.05 -10.10
N LEU A 2 36.48 -21.61 -9.59
CA LEU A 2 35.14 -21.38 -10.10
C LEU A 2 34.63 -20.04 -9.52
N VAL A 3 34.47 -19.02 -10.35
CA VAL A 3 33.86 -17.75 -9.94
C VAL A 3 32.35 -17.93 -10.00
N LEU A 4 31.73 -18.11 -8.84
CA LEU A 4 30.27 -18.08 -8.70
C LEU A 4 29.81 -16.63 -8.87
N LEU A 5 29.21 -16.32 -10.02
CA LEU A 5 28.39 -15.13 -10.21
C LEU A 5 27.13 -15.28 -9.34
N THR A 6 27.18 -14.75 -8.12
CA THR A 6 25.97 -14.50 -7.34
C THR A 6 25.16 -13.44 -8.09
N GLY A 7 24.15 -13.89 -8.83
CA GLY A 7 23.14 -13.02 -9.40
C GLY A 7 22.51 -12.17 -8.30
N CYS A 8 22.75 -10.86 -8.35
CA CYS A 8 22.04 -9.92 -7.51
C CYS A 8 20.58 -9.90 -7.99
N GLY A 9 19.71 -10.66 -7.31
CA GLY A 9 18.27 -10.56 -7.57
C GLY A 9 17.82 -9.13 -7.31
N SER A 10 17.06 -8.53 -8.24
CA SER A 10 16.47 -7.22 -8.04
C SER A 10 15.58 -7.28 -6.80
N GLN A 11 15.91 -6.50 -5.77
CA GLN A 11 15.04 -6.34 -4.61
C GLN A 11 13.88 -5.45 -5.01
N GLU A 12 12.66 -5.92 -4.75
CA GLU A 12 11.45 -5.13 -5.00
C GLU A 12 11.20 -4.24 -3.78
N THR A 13 11.02 -2.94 -4.05
CA THR A 13 10.78 -1.95 -3.00
C THR A 13 9.28 -1.71 -2.84
N THR A 14 8.74 -2.07 -1.68
CA THR A 14 7.42 -1.64 -1.23
C THR A 14 7.52 -0.18 -0.79
N LYS A 15 6.87 0.72 -1.53
CA LYS A 15 6.92 2.17 -1.29
C LYS A 15 5.58 2.71 -0.81
N LYS A 16 5.66 3.61 0.17
CA LYS A 16 4.52 4.32 0.75
C LYS A 16 3.31 3.47 1.16
N PRO A 17 3.45 2.30 1.81
CA PRO A 17 2.45 1.88 2.77
C PRO A 17 2.16 2.97 3.80
N VAL A 18 0.95 3.51 3.75
CA VAL A 18 0.39 4.39 4.79
C VAL A 18 -0.82 3.73 5.42
N ILE A 19 -0.94 3.82 6.74
CA ILE A 19 -1.98 3.16 7.53
C ILE A 19 -2.79 4.24 8.26
N TYR A 20 -4.06 4.35 7.90
CA TYR A 20 -5.05 5.19 8.56
C TYR A 20 -5.87 4.36 9.56
N LEU A 21 -6.21 4.96 10.69
CA LEU A 21 -7.00 4.34 11.76
C LEU A 21 -8.24 5.18 12.03
N TYR A 22 -9.43 4.62 11.81
CA TYR A 22 -10.72 5.31 11.96
C TYR A 22 -11.59 4.60 13.02
N PRO A 23 -11.33 4.81 14.32
CA PRO A 23 -12.17 4.27 15.38
C PRO A 23 -13.52 5.03 15.50
N LYS A 24 -14.49 4.44 16.20
CA LYS A 24 -15.80 5.11 16.45
C LYS A 24 -15.73 6.23 17.49
N SER A 25 -14.78 6.11 18.41
CA SER A 25 -14.46 7.11 19.44
C SER A 25 -12.95 7.11 19.64
N GLN A 26 -12.42 8.15 20.28
CA GLN A 26 -11.01 8.20 20.62
C GLN A 26 -10.59 6.94 21.36
N GLN A 27 -9.57 6.25 20.87
CA GLN A 27 -9.05 5.05 21.53
C GLN A 27 -7.54 4.89 21.31
N THR A 28 -6.90 4.15 22.21
CA THR A 28 -5.49 3.76 22.02
C THR A 28 -5.43 2.53 21.13
N VAL A 29 -4.62 2.59 20.08
CA VAL A 29 -4.39 1.50 19.12
C VAL A 29 -2.91 1.14 19.11
N SER A 30 -2.61 -0.15 19.17
CA SER A 30 -1.27 -0.70 18.94
C SER A 30 -1.25 -1.35 17.56
N VAL A 31 -0.23 -1.04 16.76
CA VAL A 31 -0.05 -1.55 15.39
C VAL A 31 1.35 -2.15 15.29
N LYS A 32 1.43 -3.46 15.00
CA LYS A 32 2.68 -4.17 14.73
C LYS A 32 2.68 -4.73 13.31
N LEU A 33 3.74 -4.48 12.59
CA LEU A 33 4.03 -4.99 11.26
C LEU A 33 5.01 -6.17 11.35
N ALA A 34 4.55 -7.36 10.99
CA ALA A 34 5.39 -8.52 10.75
C ALA A 34 5.71 -8.58 9.24
N TYR A 35 6.77 -7.88 8.85
CA TYR A 35 7.22 -7.80 7.46
C TYR A 35 8.31 -8.84 7.17
N ARG A 36 8.11 -9.68 6.16
CA ARG A 36 9.10 -10.67 5.66
C ARG A 36 10.06 -10.02 4.67
N GLY A 37 10.65 -8.92 5.09
CA GLY A 37 11.64 -8.15 4.35
C GLY A 37 12.42 -7.25 5.30
N LYS A 38 13.03 -6.20 4.78
CA LYS A 38 13.75 -5.21 5.59
C LYS A 38 13.05 -3.86 5.49
N LEU A 39 12.68 -3.28 6.63
CA LEU A 39 12.19 -1.91 6.68
C LEU A 39 13.33 -0.94 6.32
N THR A 40 13.03 0.01 5.45
CA THR A 40 13.98 1.03 4.97
C THR A 40 13.63 2.42 5.46
N CYS A 41 12.35 2.69 5.72
CA CYS A 41 11.88 3.94 6.28
C CYS A 41 10.62 3.69 7.11
N THR A 42 10.45 4.44 8.19
CA THR A 42 9.24 4.42 9.02
C THR A 42 8.97 5.81 9.56
N TYR A 43 7.71 6.22 9.62
CA TYR A 43 7.31 7.51 10.19
C TYR A 43 5.90 7.40 10.79
N PRO A 44 5.68 7.63 12.10
CA PRO A 44 6.68 7.86 13.15
C PRO A 44 7.71 6.71 13.27
N GLU A 45 8.75 6.89 14.07
CA GLU A 45 9.75 5.84 14.32
C GLU A 45 9.08 4.56 14.83
N TYR A 46 9.33 3.43 14.15
CA TYR A 46 8.59 2.18 14.38
C TYR A 46 8.94 1.49 15.71
N ASN A 47 10.19 1.55 16.16
CA ASN A 47 10.66 0.83 17.35
C ASN A 47 10.29 -0.67 17.31
N ASP A 48 9.28 -1.11 18.07
CA ASP A 48 8.70 -2.47 18.08
C ASP A 48 7.18 -2.46 17.78
N GLY A 49 6.75 -1.47 17.02
CA GLY A 49 5.36 -1.17 16.73
C GLY A 49 4.95 0.23 17.16
N TRP A 50 3.93 0.75 16.49
CA TRP A 50 3.34 2.03 16.85
C TRP A 50 2.28 1.85 17.92
N LYS A 51 2.24 2.79 18.87
CA LYS A 51 1.15 2.92 19.83
C LYS A 51 0.64 4.36 19.79
N VAL A 52 -0.60 4.52 19.36
CA VAL A 52 -1.17 5.85 19.08
C VAL A 52 -2.53 6.01 19.74
N LYS A 53 -2.90 7.24 20.09
CA LYS A 53 -4.30 7.62 20.31
C LYS A 53 -4.89 7.98 18.95
N ALA A 54 -5.82 7.18 18.45
CA ALA A 54 -6.49 7.42 17.19
C ALA A 54 -7.83 8.11 17.41
N GLN A 55 -8.12 9.12 16.60
CA GLN A 55 -9.38 9.87 16.59
C GLN A 55 -10.28 9.42 15.43
N PRO A 56 -11.61 9.58 15.52
CA PRO A 56 -12.53 9.17 14.45
C PRO A 56 -12.30 9.82 13.08
N ASP A 57 -11.68 11.00 13.04
CA ASP A 57 -11.32 11.72 11.81
C ASP A 57 -10.02 11.21 11.15
N GLY A 58 -9.35 10.24 11.78
CA GLY A 58 -8.08 9.65 11.36
C GLY A 58 -6.84 10.34 11.95
N THR A 59 -7.00 11.39 12.75
CA THR A 59 -5.88 12.06 13.42
C THR A 59 -5.27 11.12 14.46
N LEU A 60 -3.94 11.01 14.46
CA LEU A 60 -3.19 10.15 15.39
C LEU A 60 -2.31 10.99 16.29
N THR A 61 -2.32 10.74 17.59
CA THR A 61 -1.26 11.20 18.50
C THR A 61 -0.38 10.03 18.85
N ASN A 62 0.90 10.08 18.46
CA ASN A 62 1.84 9.02 18.79
C ASN A 62 2.24 9.10 20.26
N ILE A 63 2.21 7.97 20.98
CA ILE A 63 2.44 7.97 22.42
C ILE A 63 3.91 8.19 22.78
N SER A 64 4.85 7.76 21.93
CA SER A 64 6.28 7.85 22.24
C SER A 64 6.83 9.27 22.19
N ASP A 65 6.31 10.12 21.30
CA ASP A 65 6.79 11.50 21.09
C ASP A 65 5.72 12.57 21.35
N ASN A 66 4.47 12.17 21.61
CA ASN A 66 3.32 13.04 21.81
C ASN A 66 3.06 14.02 20.66
N ARG A 67 3.42 13.65 19.42
CA ARG A 67 3.18 14.45 18.22
C ARG A 67 1.98 13.93 17.44
N GLU A 68 1.43 14.81 16.62
CA GLU A 68 0.30 14.53 15.73
C GLU A 68 0.77 14.00 14.37
N TYR A 69 0.03 13.03 13.83
CA TYR A 69 0.29 12.39 12.54
C TYR A 69 -1.02 12.11 11.81
N SER A 70 -0.98 12.21 10.48
CA SER A 70 -2.12 11.87 9.61
C SER A 70 -2.29 10.37 9.38
N TYR A 71 -1.21 9.60 9.53
CA TYR A 71 -1.13 8.16 9.29
C TYR A 71 0.18 7.60 9.86
N LEU A 72 0.25 6.27 9.97
CA LEU A 72 1.52 5.55 10.15
C LEU A 72 2.09 5.23 8.77
N TYR A 73 3.40 5.29 8.59
CA TYR A 73 4.04 5.07 7.31
C TYR A 73 5.23 4.12 7.45
N TRP A 74 5.39 3.26 6.44
CA TRP A 74 6.58 2.44 6.30
C TRP A 74 6.98 2.25 4.84
N GLU A 75 8.25 1.95 4.61
CA GLU A 75 8.78 1.41 3.37
C GLU A 75 9.67 0.22 3.68
N GLY A 76 9.81 -0.67 2.70
CA GLY A 76 10.68 -1.80 2.85
C GLY A 76 11.10 -2.42 1.51
N VAL A 77 12.10 -3.26 1.60
CA VAL A 77 12.58 -4.09 0.49
C VAL A 77 12.35 -5.55 0.80
N SER A 78 11.98 -6.32 -0.23
CA SER A 78 11.80 -7.76 -0.14
C SER A 78 12.19 -8.44 -1.46
N ASN A 79 12.35 -9.76 -1.40
CA ASN A 79 12.56 -10.59 -2.59
C ASN A 79 11.23 -11.17 -3.12
N ASN A 80 10.10 -10.55 -2.77
CA ASN A 80 8.79 -11.05 -3.18
C ASN A 80 8.63 -10.98 -4.71
N LYS A 81 7.97 -11.98 -5.29
CA LYS A 81 7.61 -11.98 -6.71
C LYS A 81 6.12 -11.70 -6.83
N TRP A 82 5.76 -10.71 -7.63
CA TRP A 82 4.38 -10.31 -7.82
C TRP A 82 3.76 -11.07 -8.99
N ASP A 83 2.56 -11.63 -8.77
CA ASP A 83 1.76 -12.21 -9.84
C ASP A 83 1.02 -11.09 -10.57
N MET A 84 1.44 -10.80 -11.80
CA MET A 84 0.78 -9.83 -12.68
C MET A 84 0.04 -10.51 -13.85
N SER A 85 -0.36 -11.78 -13.69
CA SER A 85 -1.10 -12.54 -14.72
C SER A 85 -2.52 -12.02 -14.95
N LYS A 86 -3.06 -11.25 -14.00
CA LYS A 86 -4.32 -10.53 -14.11
C LYS A 86 -4.11 -9.07 -13.73
N GLY A 87 -4.75 -8.17 -14.45
CA GLY A 87 -4.57 -6.74 -14.21
C GLY A 87 -5.29 -5.88 -15.22
N PHE A 88 -4.71 -4.71 -15.43
CA PHE A 88 -5.20 -3.67 -16.32
C PHE A 88 -4.02 -3.14 -17.12
N VAL A 89 -4.18 -2.99 -18.43
CA VAL A 89 -3.21 -2.29 -19.27
C VAL A 89 -3.86 -1.00 -19.74
N ILE A 90 -3.29 0.12 -19.32
CA ILE A 90 -3.79 1.46 -19.63
C ILE A 90 -2.68 2.31 -20.24
N LYS A 91 -3.02 3.37 -20.98
CA LYS A 91 -2.02 4.35 -21.39
C LYS A 91 -1.56 5.19 -20.19
N GLY A 92 -0.33 5.70 -20.23
CA GLY A 92 0.16 6.59 -19.16
C GLY A 92 -0.78 7.78 -18.91
N ASN A 93 -1.20 8.45 -19.98
CA ASN A 93 -2.09 9.61 -19.89
C ASN A 93 -3.52 9.30 -19.39
N GLU A 94 -3.90 8.03 -19.25
CA GLU A 94 -5.18 7.59 -18.68
C GLU A 94 -5.06 7.23 -17.19
N THR A 95 -3.85 7.26 -16.63
CA THR A 95 -3.57 6.80 -15.26
C THR A 95 -4.38 7.55 -14.20
N GLU A 96 -4.51 8.87 -14.31
CA GLU A 96 -5.25 9.66 -13.32
C GLU A 96 -6.70 9.19 -13.21
N LYS A 97 -7.39 9.12 -14.36
CA LYS A 97 -8.78 8.68 -14.44
C LYS A 97 -8.93 7.25 -13.93
N PHE A 98 -8.05 6.34 -14.38
CA PHE A 98 -8.06 4.95 -13.96
C PHE A 98 -7.93 4.82 -12.43
N LEU A 99 -6.90 5.45 -11.84
CA LEU A 99 -6.68 5.39 -10.39
C LEU A 99 -7.86 6.01 -9.63
N GLN A 100 -8.40 7.13 -10.09
CA GLN A 100 -9.54 7.76 -9.43
C GLN A 100 -10.79 6.87 -9.43
N GLU A 101 -11.10 6.21 -10.55
CA GLU A 101 -12.26 5.34 -10.67
C GLU A 101 -12.10 4.04 -9.86
N GLU A 102 -10.97 3.33 -10.03
CA GLU A 102 -10.76 2.03 -9.40
C GLU A 102 -10.53 2.13 -7.88
N LEU A 103 -9.78 3.14 -7.41
CA LEU A 103 -9.55 3.32 -5.97
C LEU A 103 -10.83 3.73 -5.23
N LYS A 104 -11.67 4.57 -5.86
CA LYS A 104 -12.99 4.89 -5.34
C LYS A 104 -13.88 3.65 -5.28
N TYR A 105 -13.88 2.83 -6.34
CA TYR A 105 -14.63 1.57 -6.36
C TYR A 105 -14.17 0.60 -5.28
N LEU A 106 -12.86 0.49 -5.04
CA LEU A 106 -12.26 -0.31 -3.98
C LEU A 106 -12.58 0.19 -2.56
N GLY A 107 -13.12 1.40 -2.42
CA GLY A 107 -13.62 1.94 -1.16
C GLY A 107 -12.69 2.97 -0.50
N LEU A 108 -11.69 3.50 -1.20
CA LEU A 108 -10.95 4.67 -0.73
C LEU A 108 -11.84 5.92 -0.79
N THR A 109 -11.69 6.76 0.23
CA THR A 109 -12.29 8.10 0.30
C THR A 109 -11.46 9.11 -0.51
N PRO A 110 -12.03 10.29 -0.83
CA PRO A 110 -11.26 11.36 -1.49
C PRO A 110 -9.96 11.74 -0.81
N LYS A 111 -9.91 11.74 0.53
CA LYS A 111 -8.68 11.99 1.29
C LYS A 111 -7.60 10.96 0.94
N GLU A 112 -7.96 9.68 0.96
CA GLU A 112 -7.00 8.57 0.80
C GLU A 112 -6.57 8.41 -0.67
N TYR A 113 -7.50 8.39 -1.63
CA TYR A 113 -7.11 8.18 -3.04
C TYR A 113 -6.39 9.40 -3.63
N ASN A 114 -6.66 10.63 -3.18
CA ASN A 114 -5.90 11.78 -3.66
C ASN A 114 -4.43 11.70 -3.22
N GLU A 115 -4.15 11.31 -1.98
CA GLU A 115 -2.77 11.12 -1.49
C GLU A 115 -2.05 9.95 -2.18
N PHE A 116 -2.80 8.90 -2.55
CA PHE A 116 -2.31 7.81 -3.39
C PHE A 116 -1.90 8.33 -4.77
N ILE A 117 -2.82 9.02 -5.46
CA ILE A 117 -2.62 9.53 -6.83
C ILE A 117 -1.46 10.53 -6.88
N VAL A 118 -1.39 11.47 -5.94
CA VAL A 118 -0.30 12.46 -5.88
C VAL A 118 1.08 11.80 -5.83
N TYR A 119 1.21 10.64 -5.19
CA TYR A 119 2.49 9.93 -5.12
C TYR A 119 2.78 9.10 -6.36
N TRP A 120 1.80 8.33 -6.85
CA TRP A 120 2.02 7.34 -7.90
C TRP A 120 1.89 7.89 -9.31
N LEU A 121 0.99 8.87 -9.54
CA LEU A 121 0.72 9.41 -10.88
C LEU A 121 1.98 9.94 -11.59
N PRO A 122 2.89 10.70 -10.93
CA PRO A 122 4.11 11.18 -11.60
C PRO A 122 5.03 10.07 -12.12
N LEU A 123 4.95 8.86 -11.57
CA LEU A 123 5.75 7.71 -11.99
C LEU A 123 5.12 6.92 -13.15
N MET A 124 3.87 7.23 -13.49
CA MET A 124 3.05 6.42 -14.39
C MET A 124 2.52 7.20 -15.59
N LYS A 125 2.27 8.52 -15.43
CA LYS A 125 1.56 9.33 -16.42
C LYS A 125 2.29 9.48 -17.76
N ASP A 126 3.62 9.42 -17.74
CA ASP A 126 4.48 9.65 -18.91
C ASP A 126 4.94 8.33 -19.56
N ASN A 127 4.52 7.18 -19.02
CA ASN A 127 4.78 5.87 -19.63
C ASN A 127 3.89 5.67 -20.86
N ASN A 128 4.35 4.92 -21.87
CA ASN A 128 3.50 4.58 -23.02
C ASN A 128 2.26 3.80 -22.54
N TYR A 129 2.49 2.77 -21.74
CA TYR A 129 1.46 1.97 -21.08
C TYR A 129 1.92 1.57 -19.67
N ASN A 130 0.96 1.26 -18.81
CA ASN A 130 1.18 0.66 -17.49
C ASN A 130 0.39 -0.65 -17.40
N LEU A 131 1.07 -1.75 -17.07
CA LEU A 131 0.40 -2.94 -16.53
C LEU A 131 0.23 -2.72 -15.03
N ILE A 132 -1.00 -2.82 -14.53
CA ILE A 132 -1.35 -2.58 -13.13
C ILE A 132 -2.09 -3.79 -12.57
N THR A 133 -1.70 -4.23 -11.38
CA THR A 133 -2.36 -5.29 -10.60
C THR A 133 -2.45 -4.83 -9.15
N PHE A 134 -3.56 -5.09 -8.47
CA PHE A 134 -3.68 -4.89 -7.02
C PHE A 134 -3.38 -6.20 -6.31
N ALA A 135 -2.24 -6.26 -5.61
CA ALA A 135 -1.79 -7.47 -4.94
C ALA A 135 -2.74 -7.86 -3.80
N GLY A 136 -2.97 -9.17 -3.68
CA GLY A 136 -3.88 -9.76 -2.70
C GLY A 136 -3.14 -10.46 -1.56
N LYS A 137 -3.38 -11.76 -1.44
CA LYS A 137 -2.90 -12.59 -0.34
C LYS A 137 -1.37 -12.57 -0.22
N GLU A 138 -0.66 -12.50 -1.34
CA GLU A 138 0.79 -12.43 -1.42
C GLU A 138 1.34 -11.20 -0.68
N TYR A 139 0.65 -10.05 -0.73
CA TYR A 139 1.02 -8.88 0.07
C TYR A 139 0.67 -9.07 1.55
N GLU A 140 -0.49 -9.64 1.85
CA GLU A 140 -0.90 -9.88 3.24
C GLU A 140 0.03 -10.84 3.99
N ASP A 141 0.52 -11.87 3.31
CA ASP A 141 1.49 -12.84 3.84
C ASP A 141 2.90 -12.23 3.97
N LEU A 142 3.26 -11.30 3.08
CA LEU A 142 4.52 -10.58 3.10
C LEU A 142 4.58 -9.57 4.25
N ALA A 143 3.49 -8.82 4.46
CA ALA A 143 3.41 -7.71 5.40
C ALA A 143 2.18 -7.88 6.29
N LYS A 144 2.29 -8.64 7.38
CA LYS A 144 1.15 -8.91 8.25
C LYS A 144 0.98 -7.80 9.29
N LEU A 145 -0.19 -7.17 9.33
CA LEU A 145 -0.57 -6.21 10.37
C LEU A 145 -1.25 -6.92 11.55
N ASN A 146 -0.74 -6.70 12.75
CA ASN A 146 -1.35 -7.11 14.01
C ASN A 146 -1.79 -5.84 14.75
N ILE A 147 -3.10 -5.64 14.88
CA ILE A 147 -3.71 -4.41 15.40
C ILE A 147 -4.55 -4.74 16.63
N SER A 148 -4.38 -3.97 17.71
CA SER A 148 -5.15 -4.07 18.95
C SER A 148 -5.66 -2.69 19.40
N PRO A 149 -6.97 -2.49 19.66
CA PRO A 149 -8.05 -3.47 19.52
C PRO A 149 -8.23 -3.93 18.07
N LYS A 150 -8.84 -5.11 17.87
CA LYS A 150 -9.04 -5.66 16.52
C LYS A 150 -9.97 -4.74 15.72
N PRO A 151 -9.62 -4.34 14.48
CA PRO A 151 -10.52 -3.58 13.64
C PRO A 151 -11.72 -4.43 13.19
N ASP A 152 -12.86 -3.77 13.09
CA ASP A 152 -14.11 -4.35 12.59
C ASP A 152 -14.08 -4.52 11.06
N SER A 153 -13.30 -3.69 10.36
CA SER A 153 -13.07 -3.79 8.93
C SER A 153 -11.68 -3.28 8.55
N MET A 154 -11.06 -3.90 7.54
CA MET A 154 -9.72 -3.54 7.08
C MET A 154 -9.65 -3.59 5.55
N LEU A 155 -9.22 -2.49 4.94
CA LEU A 155 -8.93 -2.38 3.52
C LEU A 155 -7.42 -2.27 3.34
N ARG A 156 -6.84 -3.11 2.47
CA ARG A 156 -5.42 -3.04 2.12
C ARG A 156 -5.29 -3.03 0.61
N ILE A 157 -4.76 -1.96 0.05
CA ILE A 157 -4.55 -1.80 -1.39
C ILE A 157 -3.06 -1.71 -1.66
N MET A 158 -2.49 -2.73 -2.27
CA MET A 158 -1.10 -2.72 -2.69
C MET A 158 -1.02 -2.76 -4.21
N MET A 159 -0.77 -1.60 -4.82
CA MET A 159 -0.65 -1.52 -6.27
C MET A 159 0.72 -2.00 -6.73
N VAL A 160 0.76 -2.94 -7.67
CA VAL A 160 1.96 -3.32 -8.40
C VAL A 160 1.79 -2.81 -9.82
N PHE A 161 2.73 -2.04 -10.32
CA PHE A 161 2.71 -1.63 -11.72
C PHE A 161 4.04 -1.89 -12.42
N LYS A 162 3.96 -2.07 -13.73
CA LYS A 162 5.11 -2.22 -14.62
C LYS A 162 4.92 -1.32 -15.85
N PRO A 163 5.85 -0.39 -16.14
CA PRO A 163 5.86 0.33 -17.41
C PRO A 163 5.98 -0.62 -18.59
N LEU A 164 5.25 -0.33 -19.66
CA LEU A 164 5.29 -1.11 -20.90
C LEU A 164 5.50 -0.18 -22.10
N ASP A 165 6.33 -0.62 -23.05
CA ASP A 165 6.53 0.11 -24.32
C ASP A 165 5.30 0.03 -25.23
N LYS A 166 4.55 -1.09 -25.15
CA LYS A 166 3.39 -1.41 -25.97
C LYS A 166 2.29 -2.05 -25.13
N SER A 167 1.05 -1.89 -25.56
CA SER A 167 -0.09 -2.60 -24.96
C SER A 167 0.06 -4.12 -25.12
N ILE A 168 -0.39 -4.87 -24.11
CA ILE A 168 -0.47 -6.33 -24.11
C ILE A 168 -1.88 -6.75 -23.70
N ASP A 169 -2.29 -7.95 -24.09
CA ASP A 169 -3.52 -8.55 -23.57
C ASP A 169 -3.26 -9.18 -22.20
N VAL A 170 -4.13 -8.89 -21.24
CA VAL A 170 -4.08 -9.46 -19.90
C VAL A 170 -5.50 -9.74 -19.43
N LYS A 171 -5.68 -10.85 -18.72
CA LYS A 171 -6.98 -11.13 -18.12
C LYS A 171 -7.31 -10.02 -17.10
N LYS A 172 -8.49 -9.40 -17.24
CA LYS A 172 -8.94 -8.38 -16.31
C LYS A 172 -8.96 -8.91 -14.88
N GLN A 173 -8.37 -8.18 -13.94
CA GLN A 173 -8.48 -8.49 -12.53
C GLN A 173 -9.91 -8.20 -12.03
N GLU A 174 -10.47 -9.12 -11.25
CA GLU A 174 -11.74 -8.89 -10.56
C GLU A 174 -11.48 -8.15 -9.25
N LEU A 175 -12.03 -6.94 -9.15
CA LEU A 175 -12.00 -6.13 -7.93
C LEU A 175 -13.32 -6.27 -7.18
N ARG A 176 -13.27 -6.09 -5.86
CA ARG A 176 -14.45 -6.13 -4.99
C ARG A 176 -14.50 -4.88 -4.13
N PRO A 177 -15.66 -4.22 -4.02
CA PRO A 177 -15.79 -3.02 -3.21
C PRO A 177 -15.67 -3.37 -1.73
N PHE A 178 -15.03 -2.49 -0.97
CA PHE A 178 -14.91 -2.60 0.47
C PHE A 178 -16.03 -1.85 1.20
N ILE A 179 -16.52 -2.42 2.31
CA ILE A 179 -17.54 -1.80 3.15
C ILE A 179 -16.92 -1.48 4.51
N ARG A 180 -16.88 -0.19 4.86
CA ARG A 180 -16.43 0.29 6.17
C ARG A 180 -17.46 -0.06 7.24
N LYS A 181 -17.00 -0.73 8.29
CA LYS A 181 -17.81 -1.10 9.45
C LYS A 181 -16.98 -0.86 10.70
N GLY A 182 -17.58 -0.23 11.72
CA GLY A 182 -16.95 -0.08 13.03
C GLY A 182 -15.60 0.62 12.99
N PHE A 183 -14.69 0.19 13.85
CA PHE A 183 -13.29 0.59 13.76
C PHE A 183 -12.69 0.10 12.43
N THR A 184 -12.40 1.05 11.54
CA THR A 184 -11.90 0.77 10.19
C THR A 184 -10.42 1.08 10.10
N VAL A 185 -9.65 0.18 9.50
CA VAL A 185 -8.25 0.40 9.14
C VAL A 185 -8.12 0.42 7.62
N VAL A 186 -7.39 1.39 7.10
CA VAL A 186 -7.08 1.47 5.67
C VAL A 186 -5.58 1.53 5.51
N GLU A 187 -5.04 0.63 4.70
CA GLU A 187 -3.66 0.71 4.23
C GLU A 187 -3.66 0.81 2.71
N TRP A 188 -2.85 1.71 2.17
CA TRP A 188 -2.50 1.64 0.75
C TRP A 188 -1.01 1.85 0.55
N GLY A 189 -0.47 1.27 -0.51
CA GLY A 189 0.92 1.38 -0.92
C GLY A 189 1.12 0.87 -2.34
N GLY A 190 2.37 0.76 -2.78
CA GLY A 190 2.65 0.17 -4.08
C GLY A 190 4.11 -0.15 -4.38
N THR A 191 4.33 -0.80 -5.51
CA THR A 191 5.63 -1.23 -6.03
C THR A 191 5.65 -0.99 -7.53
N GLU A 192 6.74 -0.43 -8.02
CA GLU A 192 7.10 -0.41 -9.44
C GLU A 192 8.00 -1.61 -9.72
N ILE A 193 7.63 -2.45 -10.70
CA ILE A 193 8.48 -3.52 -11.21
C ILE A 193 9.32 -2.98 -12.35
N LYS A 194 10.65 -3.14 -12.22
CA LYS A 194 11.62 -2.72 -13.24
C LYS A 194 11.95 -3.84 -14.23
#